data_AF-E4U202-F1
#
_entry.id   AF-E4U202-F1
#
_cell.length_a   1.000
_cell.length_b   1.000
_cell.length_c   1.000
_cell.angle_alpha   90.00
_cell.angle_beta   90.00
_cell.angle_gamma   90.00
#
_symmetry.space_group_name_H-M   'P 1'
#
loop_
_entity.id
_entity.type
_entity.pdbx_description
1 polymer ?
#
loop_
_entity_poly.entity_id
_entity_poly.type
_entity_poly.pdbx_seq_one_letter_code
_entity_poly.pdbx_strand_id
1 'polypeptide(L)' 'MKNNEPTLESIEDYNTLKGSKKKVVWTVIISVLLIGVAFTMAKNYYGKANDSIPVEESIGKVPVK' A
#
# COMPACT_ATOMS: atom_id res chain seq x y z
N MET A 1 18.67 43.97 -7.12
CA MET A 1 18.89 42.84 -6.19
C MET A 1 17.82 41.81 -6.49
N LYS A 2 18.21 40.60 -6.90
CA LYS A 2 17.26 39.56 -7.32
C LYS A 2 16.84 38.82 -6.06
N ASN A 3 15.54 38.76 -5.79
CA ASN A 3 14.97 38.12 -4.61
C ASN A 3 15.34 36.62 -4.64
N ASN A 4 16.24 36.21 -3.76
CA ASN A 4 16.79 34.86 -3.64
C ASN A 4 15.93 33.94 -2.74
N GLU A 5 14.69 34.32 -2.44
CA GLU A 5 13.85 33.52 -1.57
C GLU A 5 13.33 32.29 -2.32
N PRO A 6 13.55 31.07 -1.79
CA PRO A 6 13.02 29.87 -2.40
C PRO A 6 11.49 29.92 -2.37
N THR A 7 10.85 29.88 -3.53
CA THR A 7 9.39 29.75 -3.64
C THR A 7 8.99 28.29 -3.61
N LEU A 8 7.75 27.99 -3.23
CA LEU A 8 7.24 26.61 -3.23
C LEU A 8 7.31 25.97 -4.63
N GLU A 9 7.11 26.78 -5.66
CA GLU A 9 7.27 26.44 -7.08
C GLU A 9 8.71 26.03 -7.46
N SER A 10 9.73 26.46 -6.70
CA SER A 10 11.13 26.09 -6.96
C SER A 10 11.51 24.71 -6.41
N ILE A 11 10.64 24.10 -5.61
CA ILE A 11 10.82 22.73 -5.12
C ILE A 11 10.45 21.77 -6.25
N GLU A 12 11.43 20.97 -6.67
CA GLU A 12 11.38 20.08 -7.84
C GLU A 12 10.15 19.14 -7.86
N ASP A 13 9.64 18.73 -6.70
CA ASP A 13 8.51 17.80 -6.55
C ASP A 13 7.19 18.45 -6.07
N TYR A 14 7.11 19.79 -5.94
CA TYR A 14 5.98 20.44 -5.26
C TYR A 14 4.63 20.23 -5.94
N ASN A 15 4.60 20.29 -7.28
CA ASN A 15 3.38 20.20 -8.07
C ASN A 15 3.19 18.83 -8.76
N THR A 16 4.19 17.94 -8.75
CA THR A 16 4.08 16.57 -9.29
C THR A 16 5.40 15.80 -9.14
N LEU A 17 5.34 14.50 -8.84
CA LEU A 17 6.47 13.58 -9.05
C LEU A 17 6.82 13.59 -10.55
N LYS A 18 7.92 14.25 -10.92
CA LYS A 18 8.40 14.33 -12.31
C LYS A 18 9.65 13.47 -12.51
N GLY A 19 9.86 13.02 -13.74
CA GLY A 19 11.08 12.32 -14.15
C GLY A 19 11.32 10.97 -13.47
N SER A 20 12.51 10.80 -12.91
CA SER A 20 13.02 9.54 -12.35
C SER A 20 12.27 9.09 -11.09
N LYS A 21 11.92 10.05 -10.22
CA LYS A 21 11.25 9.77 -8.94
C LYS A 21 9.87 9.15 -9.12
N LYS A 22 9.10 9.59 -10.13
CA LYS A 22 7.80 8.99 -10.50
C LYS A 22 7.94 7.51 -10.85
N LYS A 23 8.98 7.15 -11.61
CA LYS A 23 9.25 5.76 -12.01
C LYS A 23 9.54 4.89 -10.79
N VAL A 24 10.37 5.38 -9.86
CA VAL A 24 10.70 4.66 -8.63
C VAL A 24 9.44 4.41 -7.80
N VAL A 25 8.60 5.43 -7.58
CA VAL A 25 7.34 5.27 -6.83
C VAL A 25 6.43 4.25 -7.51
N TRP A 26 6.31 4.30 -8.84
CA TRP A 26 5.51 3.33 -9.59
C TRP A 26 6.07 1.90 -9.48
N THR A 27 7.38 1.74 -9.54
CA THR A 27 8.05 0.45 -9.34
C THR A 27 7.75 -0.11 -7.95
N VAL A 28 7.82 0.72 -6.90
CA VAL A 28 7.52 0.30 -5.53
C VAL A 28 6.05 -0.16 -5.42
N ILE A 29 5.11 0.62 -5.94
CA ILE A 29 3.68 0.26 -5.93
C ILE A 29 3.44 -1.08 -6.63
N ILE A 30 4.01 -1.28 -7.83
CA ILE A 30 3.89 -2.55 -8.56
C ILE A 30 4.49 -3.70 -7.76
N SER A 31 5.68 -3.51 -7.16
CA SER A 31 6.35 -4.58 -6.40
C SER A 31 5.51 -5.07 -5.22
N VAL A 32 4.88 -4.15 -4.47
CA VAL A 32 3.99 -4.49 -3.35
C VAL A 32 2.74 -5.22 -3.83
N LEU A 33 2.14 -4.76 -4.94
CA LEU A 33 0.98 -5.44 -5.53
C LEU A 33 1.33 -6.87 -5.97
N LEU A 34 2.49 -7.08 -6.58
CA LEU A 34 2.95 -8.40 -7.00
C LEU A 34 3.13 -9.35 -5.82
N ILE A 35 3.67 -8.87 -4.70
CA ILE A 35 3.79 -9.67 -3.47
C ILE A 35 2.40 -10.08 -2.96
N GLY A 36 1.43 -9.16 -2.95
CA GLY A 36 0.06 -9.46 -2.55
C GLY A 36 -0.64 -10.49 -3.45
N VAL A 37 -0.42 -10.40 -4.77
CA VAL A 37 -0.92 -11.39 -5.73
C VAL A 37 -0.27 -12.75 -5.49
N ALA A 38 1.05 -12.81 -5.31
CA ALA A 38 1.78 -14.05 -5.05
C ALA A 38 1.30 -14.72 -3.74
N PHE A 39 1.10 -13.94 -2.67
CA PHE A 39 0.56 -14.44 -1.41
C PHE A 39 -0.85 -15.00 -1.57
N THR A 40 -1.72 -14.30 -2.30
CA THR A 40 -3.10 -14.76 -2.55
C THR A 40 -3.13 -16.02 -3.40
N MET A 41 -2.26 -16.14 -4.41
CA MET A 41 -2.13 -17.36 -5.22
C MET A 41 -1.63 -18.53 -4.37
N ALA A 42 -0.59 -18.31 -3.56
CA ALA A 42 -0.06 -19.33 -2.65
C ALA A 42 -1.13 -19.77 -1.65
N LYS A 43 -1.89 -18.85 -1.06
CA LYS A 43 -3.01 -19.16 -0.16
C LYS A 43 -4.11 -19.97 -0.87
N ASN A 44 -4.46 -19.66 -2.11
CA ASN A 44 -5.49 -20.43 -2.83
C ASN A 44 -5.01 -21.84 -3.23
N TYR A 45 -3.73 -21.99 -3.56
CA TYR A 45 -3.15 -23.27 -3.97
C TYR A 45 -2.84 -24.18 -2.78
N TYR A 46 -2.18 -23.66 -1.75
CA TYR A 46 -1.74 -24.40 -0.57
C TYR A 46 -2.68 -24.28 0.63
N GLY A 47 -3.48 -23.22 0.71
CA GLY A 47 -4.43 -22.97 1.82
C GLY A 47 -5.75 -23.71 1.69
N LYS A 48 -5.92 -24.57 0.67
CA LYS A 48 -6.94 -25.64 0.66
C LYS A 48 -6.54 -26.82 1.55
N ALA A 49 -5.75 -26.60 2.59
CA ALA A 49 -5.68 -27.54 3.69
C ALA A 49 -7.05 -27.54 4.37
N ASN A 50 -7.71 -28.70 4.39
CA ASN A 50 -8.95 -28.96 5.12
C ASN A 50 -8.88 -28.62 6.63
N ASP A 51 -7.73 -28.16 7.12
CA ASP A 51 -7.43 -27.75 8.49
C ASP A 51 -7.56 -26.23 8.74
N SER A 52 -8.20 -25.48 7.84
CA SER A 52 -8.64 -24.12 8.20
C SER A 52 -9.71 -24.22 9.27
N ILE A 53 -9.31 -24.15 10.55
CA ILE A 53 -10.21 -23.97 11.67
C ILE A 53 -10.90 -22.61 11.47
N PRO A 54 -12.21 -22.57 11.20
CA PRO A 54 -12.91 -21.30 11.10
C PRO A 54 -12.84 -20.66 12.47
N VAL A 55 -12.12 -19.54 12.57
CA VAL A 55 -12.19 -18.69 13.75
C VAL A 55 -13.56 -18.03 13.66
N GLU A 56 -14.56 -18.56 14.37
CA GLU A 56 -15.79 -17.83 14.62
C GLU A 56 -15.40 -16.55 15.34
N GLU A 57 -15.51 -15.41 14.65
CA GLU A 57 -15.46 -14.11 15.31
C GLU A 57 -16.69 -14.00 16.20
N SER A 58 -16.57 -14.49 17.44
CA SER A 58 -17.49 -14.16 18.52
C SER A 58 -17.30 -12.68 18.84
N ILE A 59 -17.94 -11.82 18.05
CA ILE A 59 -18.19 -10.44 18.44
C ILE A 59 -19.14 -10.54 19.62
N GLY A 60 -18.57 -10.54 20.83
CA GLY A 60 -19.34 -10.49 22.07
C GLY A 60 -20.26 -9.28 22.01
N LYS A 61 -21.55 -9.49 21.72
CA LYS A 61 -22.55 -8.44 21.79
C LYS A 61 -22.64 -8.00 23.24
N VAL A 62 -21.98 -6.90 23.58
CA VAL A 62 -22.12 -6.27 24.88
C VAL A 62 -23.53 -5.67 24.92
N PRO A 63 -24.41 -6.07 25.85
CA PRO A 63 -25.73 -5.49 25.95
C PRO A 63 -25.60 -4.03 26.38
N VAL A 64 -26.09 -3.12 25.55
CA VAL A 64 -26.24 -1.70 25.92
C VAL A 64 -27.55 -1.59 26.70
N LYS A 65 -27.44 -1.09 27.94
CA LYS A 65 -28.50 -1.00 28.92
C LYS A 65 -29.49 0.13 28.62
#